data_AF-A0A918MH88-F1
#
_entry.id   AF-A0A918MH88-F1
#
_cell.length_a   1.000
_cell.length_b   1.000
_cell.length_c   1.000
_cell.angle_alpha   90.00
_cell.angle_beta   90.00
_cell.angle_gamma   90.00
#
_symmetry.space_group_name_H-M   'P 1'
#
loop_
_entity.id
_entity.type
_entity.pdbx_description
1 polymer ?
#
loop_
_entity_poly.entity_id
_entity_poly.type
_entity_poly.pdbx_seq_one_letter_code
_entity_poly.pdbx_strand_id
1 'polypeptide(L)'
;MEKGYRLMAYWLFKSEPDAWSWDQQVAKGDAGEEWAGVRNYQARNNMRAMKIGDLGFFYHSNIGKEIVGIVEVCAESAPDSTTDDPRWDCVHIRALRPLQRPVTLETCKMQPGLENMALVKSMRLSVQPVTPEEWRIVCALGGVDP
;
A
#
# COMPACT_ATOMS: atom_id res chain seq x y z
N MET A 1 26.92 18.50 1.65
CA MET A 1 25.62 18.13 1.04
C MET A 1 24.69 17.83 2.18
N GLU A 2 23.78 18.75 2.49
CA GLU A 2 22.75 18.52 3.51
C GLU A 2 21.97 17.26 3.12
N LYS A 3 21.95 16.27 4.01
CA LYS A 3 20.99 15.17 3.92
C LYS A 3 19.62 15.80 4.11
N GLY A 4 18.99 16.23 3.01
CA GLY A 4 17.60 16.64 3.03
C GLY A 4 16.80 15.44 3.53
N TYR A 5 16.29 15.52 4.75
CA TYR A 5 15.41 14.49 5.29
C TYR A 5 14.16 14.46 4.41
N ARG A 6 14.07 13.46 3.52
CA ARG A 6 12.83 13.18 2.80
C ARG A 6 11.79 12.83 3.85
N LEU A 7 10.67 13.55 3.86
CA LEU A 7 9.51 13.19 4.68
C LEU A 7 9.00 11.83 4.22
N MET A 8 8.62 10.98 5.17
CA MET A 8 8.04 9.66 4.92
C MET A 8 6.84 9.77 3.99
N ALA A 9 6.79 8.97 2.93
CA ALA A 9 5.60 8.89 2.07
C ALA A 9 4.71 7.71 2.48
N TYR A 10 3.41 7.88 2.24
CA TYR A 10 2.40 6.87 2.56
C TYR A 10 1.70 6.38 1.30
N TRP A 11 1.37 5.10 1.29
CA TRP A 11 0.85 4.40 0.12
C TRP A 11 -0.31 3.49 0.48
N LEU A 12 -0.99 2.94 -0.53
CA LEU A 12 -1.95 1.85 -0.36
C LEU A 12 -1.76 0.82 -1.47
N PHE A 13 -1.74 -0.45 -1.09
CA PHE A 13 -1.56 -1.61 -1.95
C PHE A 13 -2.83 -2.45 -1.92
N LYS A 14 -3.49 -2.60 -3.07
CA LYS A 14 -4.67 -3.47 -3.22
C LYS A 14 -4.24 -4.89 -3.56
N SER A 15 -4.78 -5.87 -2.84
CA SER A 15 -4.55 -7.30 -3.06
C SER A 15 -5.86 -8.06 -2.92
N GLU A 16 -6.16 -9.00 -3.81
CA GLU A 16 -7.30 -9.90 -3.62
C GLU A 16 -6.89 -11.01 -2.64
N PRO A 17 -7.62 -11.22 -1.52
CA PRO A 17 -7.17 -12.10 -0.45
C PRO A 17 -7.20 -13.60 -0.80
N ASP A 18 -7.86 -13.98 -1.89
CA ASP A 18 -7.83 -15.33 -2.45
C ASP A 18 -6.58 -15.60 -3.29
N ALA A 19 -5.93 -14.54 -3.82
CA ALA A 19 -4.65 -14.62 -4.52
C ALA A 19 -3.45 -14.34 -3.60
N TRP A 20 -3.51 -13.26 -2.82
CA TRP A 20 -2.48 -12.86 -1.87
C TRP A 20 -3.09 -12.17 -0.64
N SER A 21 -3.22 -12.91 0.45
CA SER A 21 -3.85 -12.49 1.70
C SER A 21 -2.89 -11.76 2.65
N TRP A 22 -3.46 -11.14 3.67
CA TRP A 22 -2.67 -10.51 4.73
C TRP A 22 -1.86 -11.54 5.53
N ASP A 23 -2.44 -12.71 5.81
CA ASP A 23 -1.75 -13.76 6.56
C ASP A 23 -0.55 -14.31 5.76
N GLN A 24 -0.67 -14.42 4.43
CA GLN A 24 0.45 -14.78 3.56
C GLN A 24 1.55 -13.70 3.59
N GLN A 25 1.16 -12.42 3.57
CA GLN A 25 2.10 -11.31 3.68
C GLN A 25 2.84 -11.31 5.03
N VAL A 26 2.15 -11.61 6.12
CA VAL A 26 2.74 -11.76 7.47
C VAL A 26 3.68 -12.96 7.50
N ALA A 27 3.29 -14.09 6.92
CA ALA A 27 4.09 -15.31 6.89
C ALA A 27 5.42 -15.17 6.12
N LYS A 28 5.51 -14.23 5.17
CA LYS A 28 6.78 -13.89 4.49
C LYS A 28 7.81 -13.23 5.43
N GLY A 29 7.36 -12.61 6.51
CA GLY A 29 8.23 -11.96 7.49
C GLY A 29 9.16 -10.92 6.86
N ASP A 30 10.39 -10.84 7.37
CA ASP A 30 11.38 -9.84 6.96
C ASP A 30 11.83 -9.94 5.50
N ALA A 31 11.64 -11.10 4.85
CA ALA A 31 11.94 -11.27 3.43
C ALA A 31 11.04 -10.40 2.55
N GLY A 32 9.83 -10.09 3.02
CA GLY A 32 8.83 -9.37 2.25
C GLY A 32 8.33 -10.15 1.04
N GLU A 33 7.58 -9.46 0.19
CA GLU A 33 7.04 -9.97 -1.06
C GLU A 33 7.29 -8.97 -2.18
N GLU A 34 7.66 -9.47 -3.35
CA GLU A 34 7.73 -8.69 -4.58
C GLU A 34 6.31 -8.27 -5.00
N TRP A 35 6.06 -6.97 -5.16
CA TRP A 35 4.74 -6.46 -5.56
C TRP A 35 4.53 -6.51 -7.09
N ALA A 36 4.78 -7.69 -7.65
CA ALA A 36 4.74 -7.98 -9.08
C ALA A 36 3.32 -7.93 -9.70
N GLY A 37 3.25 -8.06 -11.03
CA GLY A 37 1.99 -8.18 -11.77
C GLY A 37 1.25 -6.86 -12.01
N VAL A 38 1.80 -5.73 -11.55
CA VAL A 38 1.22 -4.40 -11.83
C VAL A 38 1.37 -4.06 -13.31
N ARG A 39 0.24 -3.88 -14.01
CA ARG A 39 0.18 -3.49 -15.43
C ARG A 39 -0.54 -2.16 -15.65
N ASN A 40 -0.42 -1.26 -14.68
CA ASN A 40 -0.95 0.10 -14.75
C ASN A 40 0.20 1.12 -14.61
N TYR A 41 0.34 2.02 -15.58
CA TYR A 41 1.45 2.99 -15.62
C TYR A 41 1.49 3.91 -14.40
N GLN A 42 0.34 4.37 -13.89
CA GLN A 42 0.31 5.24 -12.71
C GLN A 42 0.69 4.45 -11.45
N ALA A 43 0.19 3.23 -11.28
CA ALA A 43 0.55 2.37 -10.15
C ALA A 43 2.07 2.06 -10.15
N ARG A 44 2.63 1.74 -11.31
CA ARG A 44 4.08 1.57 -11.49
C ARG A 44 4.84 2.85 -11.12
N ASN A 45 4.41 4.01 -11.62
CA ASN A 45 5.07 5.27 -11.31
C ASN A 45 5.00 5.62 -9.82
N ASN A 46 3.92 5.24 -9.12
CA ASN A 46 3.84 5.35 -7.67
C ASN A 46 4.91 4.48 -6.99
N MET A 47 5.07 3.22 -7.42
CA MET A 47 6.12 2.33 -6.89
C MET A 47 7.54 2.85 -7.16
N ARG A 48 7.80 3.42 -8.34
CA ARG A 48 9.09 4.07 -8.67
C ARG A 48 9.41 5.27 -7.77
N ALA A 49 8.41 5.92 -7.20
CA ALA A 49 8.59 7.06 -6.31
C ALA A 49 8.86 6.64 -4.85
N MET A 50 8.64 5.38 -4.50
CA MET A 50 8.83 4.85 -3.15
C MET A 50 10.31 4.78 -2.76
N LYS A 51 10.56 4.87 -1.46
CA LYS A 51 11.87 4.66 -0.84
C LYS A 51 11.77 3.64 0.28
N ILE A 52 12.88 2.96 0.57
CA ILE A 52 12.95 2.02 1.69
C ILE A 52 12.50 2.74 2.97
N GLY A 53 11.60 2.09 3.71
CA GLY A 53 10.97 2.63 4.92
C GLY A 53 9.67 3.39 4.69
N ASP A 54 9.33 3.78 3.46
CA ASP A 54 8.00 4.33 3.15
C ASP A 54 6.93 3.32 3.57
N LEU A 55 5.83 3.82 4.14
CA LEU A 55 4.79 2.99 4.73
C LEU A 55 3.59 2.87 3.79
N GLY A 56 2.82 1.80 3.92
CA GLY A 56 1.58 1.68 3.17
C GLY A 56 0.52 0.84 3.87
N PHE A 57 -0.72 1.04 3.45
CA PHE A 57 -1.84 0.21 3.83
C PHE A 57 -1.95 -1.02 2.94
N PHE A 58 -2.16 -2.19 3.54
CA PHE A 58 -2.55 -3.41 2.82
C PHE A 58 -4.08 -3.48 2.78
N TYR A 59 -4.65 -3.40 1.58
CA TYR A 59 -6.08 -3.38 1.35
C TYR A 59 -6.53 -4.65 0.64
N HIS A 60 -7.46 -5.38 1.23
CA HIS A 60 -8.15 -6.47 0.55
C HIS A 60 -9.14 -5.92 -0.47
N SER A 61 -8.90 -6.19 -1.75
CA SER A 61 -9.81 -5.84 -2.85
C SER A 61 -10.72 -7.00 -3.21
N ASN A 62 -11.84 -6.67 -3.88
CA ASN A 62 -12.88 -7.60 -4.32
C ASN A 62 -13.64 -8.29 -3.18
N ILE A 63 -12.94 -9.05 -2.33
CA ILE A 63 -13.43 -9.70 -1.11
C ILE A 63 -12.98 -8.88 0.10
N GLY A 64 -13.84 -8.77 1.12
CA GLY A 64 -13.59 -7.94 2.31
C GLY A 64 -13.77 -6.43 2.03
N LYS A 65 -13.00 -5.88 1.09
CA LYS A 65 -12.97 -4.44 0.75
C LYS A 65 -12.60 -3.59 1.95
N GLU A 66 -11.47 -3.92 2.57
CA GLU A 66 -11.02 -3.32 3.82
C GLU A 66 -9.49 -3.23 3.90
N ILE A 67 -9.03 -2.22 4.61
CA ILE A 67 -7.63 -2.09 5.02
C ILE A 67 -7.45 -2.96 6.27
N VAL A 68 -6.46 -3.84 6.25
CA VAL A 68 -6.26 -4.85 7.30
C VAL A 68 -4.92 -4.72 8.03
N GLY A 69 -3.95 -4.02 7.44
CA GLY A 69 -2.63 -3.88 8.03
C GLY A 69 -1.77 -2.80 7.40
N ILE A 70 -0.61 -2.60 8.02
CA ILE A 70 0.44 -1.69 7.58
C ILE A 70 1.63 -2.51 7.10
N VAL A 71 2.15 -2.13 5.94
CA VAL A 71 3.37 -2.63 5.33
C VAL A 71 4.42 -1.52 5.27
N GLU A 72 5.67 -1.91 5.07
CA GLU A 72 6.73 -1.00 4.66
C GLU A 72 7.41 -1.48 3.37
N VAL A 73 7.94 -0.54 2.61
CA VAL A 73 8.80 -0.80 1.46
C VAL A 73 10.16 -1.29 1.95
N CYS A 74 10.52 -2.52 1.60
CA CYS A 74 11.80 -3.15 1.99
C CYS A 74 12.80 -3.29 0.82
N ALA A 75 12.36 -3.10 -0.43
CA ALA A 75 13.23 -2.93 -1.59
C ALA A 75 12.65 -1.88 -2.55
N GLU A 76 13.51 -1.01 -3.10
CA GLU A 76 13.10 -0.03 -4.12
C GLU A 76 12.73 -0.72 -5.45
N SER A 77 12.13 0.06 -6.35
CA SER A 77 11.64 -0.42 -7.64
C SER A 77 12.74 -1.09 -8.48
N ALA A 78 12.48 -2.33 -8.88
CA ALA A 78 13.33 -3.16 -9.74
C ALA A 78 12.46 -3.90 -10.78
N PRO A 79 13.03 -4.43 -11.89
CA PRO A 79 12.27 -5.14 -12.90
C PRO A 79 11.38 -6.24 -12.33
N ASP A 80 10.13 -6.30 -12.78
CA ASP A 80 9.12 -7.25 -12.33
C ASP A 80 9.46 -8.66 -12.83
N SER A 81 9.68 -9.61 -11.91
CA SER A 81 10.12 -10.98 -12.23
C SER A 81 9.10 -11.80 -13.02
N THR A 82 7.85 -11.35 -13.11
CA THR A 82 6.76 -12.02 -13.84
C THR A 82 6.71 -11.65 -15.32
N THR A 83 7.62 -10.80 -15.80
CA THR A 83 7.64 -10.39 -17.21
C THR A 83 9.04 -9.99 -17.70
N ASP A 84 9.35 -10.30 -18.96
CA ASP A 84 10.58 -9.85 -19.62
C ASP A 84 10.45 -8.41 -20.19
N ASP A 85 9.29 -7.76 -20.05
CA ASP A 85 9.05 -6.42 -20.55
C ASP A 85 9.65 -5.37 -19.59
N PRO A 86 10.72 -4.65 -19.99
CA PRO A 86 11.47 -3.75 -19.10
C PRO A 86 10.67 -2.49 -18.71
N ARG A 87 9.46 -2.32 -19.24
CA ARG A 87 8.55 -1.24 -18.82
C ARG A 87 7.95 -1.49 -17.45
N TRP A 88 7.98 -2.72 -16.94
CA TRP A 88 7.36 -3.09 -15.67
C TRP A 88 8.39 -3.37 -14.59
N ASP A 89 8.16 -2.72 -13.46
CA ASP A 89 8.98 -2.78 -12.27
C ASP A 89 8.08 -2.62 -11.06
N CYS A 90 8.56 -3.12 -9.92
CA CYS A 90 7.83 -3.17 -8.67
C CYS A 90 8.81 -3.07 -7.49
N VAL A 91 8.26 -2.69 -6.34
CA VAL A 91 8.98 -2.71 -5.05
C VAL A 91 8.79 -4.06 -4.37
N HIS A 92 9.53 -4.29 -3.29
CA HIS A 92 9.14 -5.30 -2.30
C HIS A 92 8.55 -4.63 -1.08
N ILE A 93 7.52 -5.26 -0.49
CA ILE A 93 6.90 -4.83 0.76
C ILE A 93 6.92 -5.94 1.80
N ARG A 94 7.01 -5.58 3.08
CA ARG A 94 6.86 -6.52 4.19
C ARG A 94 5.83 -6.05 5.20
N ALA A 95 5.16 -6.98 5.86
CA ALA A 95 4.21 -6.68 6.91
C ALA A 95 4.94 -6.05 8.10
N LEU A 96 4.39 -4.95 8.62
CA LEU A 96 4.82 -4.36 9.89
C LEU A 96 3.90 -4.76 11.02
N ARG A 97 2.61 -4.48 10.89
CA ARG A 97 1.60 -4.79 11.91
C ARG A 97 0.19 -4.77 11.34
N PRO A 98 -0.74 -5.55 11.90
CA PRO A 98 -2.15 -5.44 11.56
C PRO A 98 -2.75 -4.14 12.10
N LEU A 99 -3.89 -3.75 11.54
CA LEU A 99 -4.79 -2.82 12.22
C LEU A 99 -5.48 -3.54 13.38
N GLN A 100 -5.80 -2.83 14.48
CA GLN A 100 -6.62 -3.40 15.55
C GLN A 100 -8.05 -3.64 15.09
N ARG A 101 -8.53 -2.79 14.18
CA ARG A 101 -9.85 -2.89 13.54
C ARG A 101 -9.69 -2.66 12.04
N PRO A 102 -10.12 -3.59 11.18
CA PRO A 102 -10.13 -3.33 9.74
C PRO A 102 -10.94 -2.08 9.39
N VAL A 103 -10.46 -1.30 8.43
CA VAL A 103 -11.13 -0.08 7.96
C VAL A 103 -11.71 -0.34 6.58
N THR A 104 -13.04 -0.45 6.48
CA THR A 104 -13.70 -0.80 5.23
C THR A 104 -13.71 0.36 4.23
N LEU A 105 -13.86 0.03 2.94
CA LEU A 105 -14.09 1.02 1.89
C LEU A 105 -15.33 1.87 2.16
N GLU A 106 -16.38 1.27 2.76
CA GLU A 106 -17.59 2.00 3.13
C GLU A 106 -17.32 3.03 4.22
N THR A 107 -16.57 2.65 5.27
CA THR A 107 -16.10 3.58 6.29
C THR A 107 -15.28 4.71 5.66
N CYS A 108 -14.36 4.40 4.74
CA CYS A 108 -13.56 5.43 4.05
C CYS A 108 -14.42 6.41 3.23
N LYS A 109 -15.52 5.93 2.62
CA LYS A 109 -16.44 6.79 1.84
C LYS A 109 -17.26 7.74 2.70
N MET A 110 -17.56 7.36 3.94
CA MET A 110 -18.39 8.15 4.86
C MET A 110 -17.57 9.04 5.79
N GLN A 111 -16.28 8.76 5.96
CA GLN A 111 -15.40 9.46 6.87
C GLN A 111 -15.02 10.84 6.32
N PRO A 112 -15.29 11.94 7.07
CA PRO A 112 -14.79 13.26 6.73
C PRO A 112 -13.26 13.29 6.66
N GLY A 113 -12.73 13.94 5.62
CA GLY A 113 -11.30 14.04 5.33
C GLY A 113 -10.74 12.94 4.41
N LEU A 114 -11.54 11.93 4.04
CA LEU A 114 -11.15 10.87 3.09
C LEU A 114 -11.87 10.97 1.73
N GLU A 115 -12.65 12.02 1.49
CA GLU A 115 -13.49 12.18 0.30
C GLU A 115 -12.66 12.20 -1.00
N ASN A 116 -11.42 12.68 -0.92
CA ASN A 116 -10.49 12.77 -2.03
C ASN A 116 -9.44 11.64 -2.06
N MET A 117 -9.48 10.73 -1.08
CA MET A 117 -8.54 9.62 -1.02
C MET A 117 -8.63 8.79 -2.30
N ALA A 118 -7.47 8.41 -2.85
CA ALA A 118 -7.40 7.63 -4.08
C ALA A 118 -8.18 6.31 -3.99
N LEU A 119 -8.33 5.74 -2.79
CA LEU A 119 -9.14 4.54 -2.54
C LEU A 119 -10.62 4.77 -2.86
N VAL A 120 -11.14 5.94 -2.50
CA VAL A 120 -12.53 6.38 -2.73
C VAL A 120 -12.74 6.80 -4.18
N LYS A 121 -11.76 7.50 -4.77
CA LYS A 121 -11.91 8.12 -6.11
C LYS A 121 -11.52 7.19 -7.26
N SER A 122 -10.59 6.26 -7.06
CA SER A 122 -10.00 5.46 -8.13
C SER A 122 -10.21 3.97 -7.92
N MET A 123 -11.13 3.42 -8.72
CA MET A 123 -11.47 2.00 -8.67
C MET A 123 -10.37 1.11 -9.25
N ARG A 124 -9.66 1.57 -10.30
CA ARG A 124 -8.71 0.76 -11.09
C ARG A 124 -7.24 0.96 -10.73
N LEU A 125 -6.91 1.90 -9.84
CA LEU A 125 -5.54 2.11 -9.39
C LEU A 125 -5.24 1.18 -8.21
N SER A 126 -4.32 0.22 -8.40
CA SER A 126 -3.97 -0.81 -7.41
C SER A 126 -2.91 -0.38 -6.40
N VAL A 127 -2.00 0.51 -6.80
CA VAL A 127 -1.02 1.14 -5.91
C VAL A 127 -1.28 2.63 -5.89
N GLN A 128 -1.55 3.19 -4.72
CA GLN A 128 -2.13 4.52 -4.59
C GLN A 128 -1.30 5.40 -3.64
N PRO A 129 -1.19 6.71 -3.90
CA PRO A 129 -0.66 7.63 -2.90
C PRO A 129 -1.67 7.81 -1.77
N VAL A 130 -1.16 8.02 -0.56
CA VAL A 130 -1.94 8.39 0.62
C VAL A 130 -1.29 9.64 1.22
N THR A 131 -2.09 10.67 1.49
CA THR A 131 -1.58 11.88 2.12
C THR A 131 -1.29 11.64 3.61
N PRO A 132 -0.39 12.42 4.25
CA PRO A 132 -0.17 12.31 5.69
C PRO A 132 -1.44 12.53 6.52
N GLU A 133 -2.43 13.26 6.00
CA GLU A 133 -3.71 13.46 6.67
C GLU A 133 -4.62 12.23 6.56
N GLU A 134 -4.76 11.67 5.36
CA GLU A 134 -5.49 10.43 5.14
C GLU A 134 -4.89 9.28 5.96
N TRP A 135 -3.56 9.18 6.01
CA TRP A 135 -2.84 8.20 6.82
C TRP A 135 -3.25 8.27 8.30
N ARG A 136 -3.18 9.46 8.90
CA ARG A 136 -3.55 9.70 10.29
C ARG A 136 -5.01 9.32 10.58
N ILE A 137 -5.93 9.68 9.68
CA ILE A 137 -7.36 9.37 9.84
C ILE A 137 -7.58 7.85 9.80
N VAL A 138 -7.02 7.14 8.82
CA VAL A 138 -7.17 5.69 8.69
C VAL A 138 -6.52 4.95 9.87
N CYS A 139 -5.34 5.37 10.32
CA CYS A 139 -4.70 4.81 11.50
C CYS A 139 -5.58 4.97 12.76
N ALA A 140 -6.14 6.15 12.98
CA ALA A 140 -7.04 6.40 14.11
C ALA A 140 -8.31 5.53 14.06
N LEU A 141 -8.95 5.42 12.89
CA LEU A 141 -10.10 4.52 12.67
C LEU A 141 -9.72 3.07 12.98
N GLY A 142 -8.58 2.63 12.44
CA GLY A 142 -8.06 1.29 12.60
C GLY A 142 -7.43 0.99 13.97
N GLY A 143 -7.42 1.97 14.88
CA GLY A 143 -6.96 1.81 16.26
C GLY A 143 -5.46 1.64 16.40
N VAL A 144 -4.65 2.24 15.51
CA VAL A 144 -3.19 2.18 15.58
C VAL A 144 -2.59 3.58 15.59
N ASP A 145 -1.43 3.72 16.21
CA ASP A 145 -0.64 4.95 16.10
C ASP A 145 -0.17 5.14 14.64
N PRO A 146 -0.14 6.37 14.10
CA PRO A 146 0.34 6.64 12.75
C PRO A 146 1.86 6.45 12.60
#